data_AF-A0A3D4V5F4-F1
#
_entry.id   AF-A0A3D4V5F4-F1
#
_cell.length_a   1.000
_cell.length_b   1.000
_cell.length_c   1.000
_cell.angle_alpha   90.00
_cell.angle_beta   90.00
_cell.angle_gamma   90.00
#
_symmetry.space_group_name_H-M   'P 1'
#
loop_
_entity.id
_entity.type
_entity.pdbx_description
1 polymer ?
#
loop_
_entity_poly.entity_id
_entity_poly.type
_entity_poly.pdbx_seq_one_letter_code
_entity_poly.pdbx_strand_id
1 'polypeptide(L)' 'LSKEEGLFVGWSCGSAVKGALDFADEYPLNPNDVMVIILPDSGTRYIGKIYNDEWMQKQGFLD' A
#
# COMPACT_ATOMS: atom_id res chain seq x y z
N LEU A 1 -3.90 3.97 0.01
CA LEU A 1 -2.94 4.69 0.88
C LEU A 1 -2.85 6.17 0.53
N SER A 2 -2.25 6.59 -0.59
CA SER A 2 -2.09 8.05 -0.84
C SER A 2 -3.40 8.78 -1.11
N LYS A 3 -4.33 8.16 -1.85
CA LYS A 3 -5.62 8.77 -2.19
C LYS A 3 -6.56 8.88 -0.99
N GLU A 4 -6.76 7.79 -0.25
CA GLU A 4 -7.74 7.71 0.84
C GLU A 4 -7.16 8.13 2.21
N GLU A 5 -5.89 7.82 2.48
CA GLU A 5 -5.26 8.04 3.80
C GLU A 5 -4.28 9.22 3.81
N GLY A 6 -4.01 9.85 2.66
CA GLY A 6 -3.02 10.93 2.54
C GLY A 6 -1.56 10.49 2.72
N LEU A 7 -1.28 9.18 2.76
CA LEU A 7 0.07 8.64 2.97
C LEU A 7 0.81 8.48 1.64
N PHE A 8 1.75 9.39 1.36
CA PHE A 8 2.59 9.36 0.15
C PHE A 8 3.82 8.46 0.32
N VAL A 9 3.67 7.18 0.00
CA VAL A 9 4.63 6.10 0.35
C VAL A 9 5.01 5.21 -0.84
N GLY A 10 6.06 4.40 -0.70
CA GLY A 10 6.50 3.49 -1.75
C GLY A 10 5.55 2.30 -1.98
N TRP A 11 5.77 1.55 -3.06
CA TRP A 11 4.87 0.45 -3.45
C TRP A 11 4.82 -0.69 -2.41
N SER A 12 5.92 -0.90 -1.67
CA SER A 12 6.10 -1.99 -0.70
C SER A 12 5.22 -1.77 0.51
N CYS A 13 4.94 -0.50 0.81
CA CYS A 13 3.98 -0.08 1.82
C CYS A 13 2.57 -0.58 1.48
N GLY A 14 2.18 -0.49 0.20
CA GLY A 14 0.92 -1.05 -0.28
C GLY A 14 0.85 -2.56 -0.09
N SER A 15 1.91 -3.28 -0.46
CA SER A 15 2.00 -4.73 -0.25
C SER A 15 1.95 -5.12 1.23
N ALA A 16 2.65 -4.39 2.10
CA ALA A 16 2.66 -4.62 3.54
C ALA A 16 1.25 -4.43 4.14
N VAL A 17 0.56 -3.36 3.76
CA VAL A 17 -0.82 -3.11 4.23
C VAL A 17 -1.78 -4.16 3.70
N LYS A 18 -1.69 -4.54 2.42
CA LYS A 18 -2.57 -5.59 1.87
C LYS A 18 -2.41 -6.92 2.59
N GLY A 19 -1.16 -7.35 2.81
CA GLY A 19 -0.88 -8.60 3.55
C GLY A 19 -1.33 -8.53 5.02
N ALA A 20 -1.21 -7.37 5.66
CA ALA A 20 -1.68 -7.16 7.02
C ALA A 20 -3.21 -7.24 7.14
N LEU A 21 -3.94 -6.66 6.17
CA LEU A 21 -5.40 -6.78 6.11
C LEU A 21 -5.84 -8.23 5.85
N ASP A 22 -5.18 -8.92 4.91
CA ASP A 22 -5.47 -10.35 4.65
C ASP A 22 -5.21 -11.21 5.89
N PHE A 23 -4.14 -10.94 6.62
CA PHE A 23 -3.86 -11.60 7.88
C PHE A 23 -4.94 -11.31 8.93
N ALA A 24 -5.42 -10.07 9.04
CA ALA A 24 -6.48 -9.71 9.98
C ALA A 24 -7.84 -10.33 9.63
N ASP A 25 -8.10 -10.54 8.34
CA ASP A 25 -9.30 -11.25 7.86
C ASP A 25 -9.24 -12.74 8.21
N GLU A 26 -8.06 -13.38 8.09
CA GLU A 26 -7.84 -14.79 8.44
C GLU A 26 -7.74 -15.02 9.96
N TYR A 27 -7.15 -14.06 10.68
CA TYR A 27 -6.93 -14.09 12.13
C TYR A 27 -7.53 -12.83 12.78
N PRO A 28 -8.85 -12.83 13.06
CA PRO A 28 -9.54 -11.67 13.61
C PRO A 28 -8.91 -11.17 14.92
N LEU A 29 -8.61 -9.87 14.94
CA LEU A 29 -8.08 -9.19 16.12
C LEU A 29 -9.21 -8.86 17.11
N ASN A 30 -8.86 -8.84 18.40
CA ASN A 30 -9.75 -8.37 19.45
C ASN A 30 -9.65 -6.84 19.60
N PRO A 31 -10.63 -6.19 20.26
CA PRO A 31 -10.62 -4.74 20.46
C PRO A 31 -9.41 -4.17 21.23
N ASN A 32 -8.66 -5.02 21.93
CA ASN A 32 -7.47 -4.63 22.70
C ASN A 32 -6.15 -4.87 21.94
N ASP A 33 -6.21 -5.52 20.78
CA ASP A 33 -5.02 -5.83 19.98
C ASP A 33 -4.64 -4.63 19.11
N VAL A 34 -3.34 -4.39 18.95
CA VAL A 34 -2.81 -3.32 18.10
C VAL A 34 -1.90 -3.93 17.05
N MET A 35 -2.31 -3.80 15.78
CA MET A 35 -1.48 -4.17 14.64
C MET A 35 -0.63 -2.97 14.19
N VAL A 36 0.67 -3.20 14.03
CA VAL A 36 1.62 -2.18 13.57
C VAL A 36 2.21 -2.61 12.24
N ILE A 37 2.17 -1.73 11.25
CA ILE A 37 2.67 -1.98 9.89
C ILE A 37 3.78 -0.96 9.60
N ILE A 38 4.93 -1.45 9.15
CA ILE A 38 6.07 -0.59 8.78
C ILE A 38 5.92 -0.18 7.32
N LEU A 39 5.92 1.14 7.07
CA LEU A 39 5.93 1.73 5.74
C LEU A 39 7.36 2.23 5.45
N PRO A 40 8.18 1.47 4.70
CA PRO A 40 9.64 1.67 4.73
C PRO A 40 10.14 2.97 4.08
N ASP A 41 9.37 3.52 3.13
CA ASP A 41 9.83 4.67 2.34
C ASP A 41 8.71 5.53 1.74
N SER A 42 9.11 6.73 1.30
CA SER A 42 8.21 7.71 0.68
C SER A 42 7.92 7.41 -0.80
N GLY A 43 6.80 7.92 -1.31
CA GLY A 43 6.40 7.76 -2.71
C GLY A 43 7.27 8.51 -3.73
N THR A 44 8.15 9.42 -3.28
CA THR A 44 8.95 10.32 -4.14
C THR A 44 9.74 9.60 -5.23
N ARG A 45 10.32 8.44 -4.92
CA ARG A 45 11.12 7.64 -5.86
C ARG A 45 10.29 6.92 -6.92
N TYR A 46 8.97 6.92 -6.79
CA TYR A 46 8.04 6.15 -7.63
C TYR A 46 7.08 7.03 -8.43
N ILE A 47 7.30 8.36 -8.46
CA ILE A 47 6.47 9.31 -9.21
C ILE A 47 6.33 8.88 -10.68
N GLY A 48 7.44 8.52 -11.33
CA GLY A 48 7.44 8.04 -12.72
C GLY A 48 7.05 6.57 -12.90
N LYS A 49 6.52 5.91 -11.86
CA LYS A 49 6.13 4.50 -11.87
C LYS A 49 4.68 4.34 -11.40
N ILE A 50 4.45 3.86 -10.18
CA ILE A 50 3.12 3.53 -9.66
C ILE A 50 2.19 4.74 -9.53
N TYR A 51 2.74 5.96 -9.52
CA TYR A 51 1.99 7.21 -9.49
C TYR A 51 1.83 7.83 -10.89
N ASN A 52 2.27 7.14 -11.94
CA ASN A 52 2.13 7.55 -13.34
C ASN A 52 1.20 6.57 -14.06
N ASP A 53 0.03 7.04 -14.45
CA ASP A 53 -1.01 6.21 -15.07
C ASP A 53 -0.55 5.62 -16.41
N GLU A 54 0.22 6.34 -17.23
CA GLU A 54 0.76 5.79 -18.48
C GLU A 54 1.72 4.64 -18.22
N TRP A 55 2.55 4.75 -17.19
CA TRP A 55 3.44 3.66 -16.79
C TRP A 55 2.62 2.45 -16.32
N MET A 56 1.62 2.68 -15.48
CA MET A 56 0.73 1.64 -14.97
C MET A 56 -0.03 0.91 -16.08
N GLN A 57 -0.57 1.62 -17.07
CA GLN A 57 -1.19 1.04 -18.26
C GLN A 57 -0.20 0.21 -19.07
N LYS A 58 1.02 0.72 -19.32
CA LYS A 58 2.08 -0.03 -20.03
C LYS A 58 2.50 -1.30 -19.30
N GLN A 59 2.38 -1.34 -17.97
CA GLN A 59 2.64 -2.55 -17.18
C GLN A 59 1.42 -3.47 -17.04
N GLY A 60 0.24 -3.07 -17.54
CA GLY A 60 -1.00 -3.84 -17.43
C GLY A 60 -1.63 -3.81 -16.04
N PHE A 61 -1.35 -2.79 -15.24
CA PHE A 61 -1.95 -2.60 -13.91
C PHE A 61 -3.20 -1.71 -13.91
N LEU A 62 -3.45 -1.01 -15.01
CA LEU A 62 -4.65 -0.22 -15.25
C LEU A 62 -5.19 -0.56 -16.64
N ASP A 63 -6.50 -0.75 -16.73
CA ASP A 63 -7.25 -0.97 -17.97
C ASP A 63 -7.63 0.34 -18.67
#